data_AF-A0AAD9GK47-F1
#
_entry.id   AF-A0AAD9GK47-F1
#
_cell.length_a   1.000
_cell.length_b   1.000
_cell.length_c   1.000
_cell.angle_alpha   90.00
_cell.angle_beta   90.00
_cell.angle_gamma   90.00
#
_symmetry.space_group_name_H-M   'P 1'
#
loop_
_entity.id
_entity.type
_entity.pdbx_description
1 polymer ?
#
loop_
_entity_poly.entity_id
_entity_poly.type
_entity_poly.pdbx_seq_one_letter_code
_entity_poly.pdbx_strand_id
1 'polypeptide(L)'
;MKGALDKVAALDATIAAVDRAMNTTEIEGMVSVNSAYMMCSAEIGPLMQYLGAGYYVKRPPMKVKQILEQQRKVAKEEAEATTRVTKDVPSKKMEDDTIEIVERYDSSDE
;
A
#
# COMPACT_ATOMS: atom_id res chain seq x y z
N MET A 1 -0.24 1.56 -13.19
CA MET A 1 -0.59 2.77 -12.43
C MET A 1 -1.60 2.58 -11.29
N LYS A 2 -2.32 1.45 -11.15
CA LYS A 2 -3.35 1.28 -10.08
C LYS A 2 -2.83 0.75 -8.72
N GLY A 3 -1.81 -0.11 -8.71
CA GLY A 3 -1.48 -0.90 -7.51
C GLY A 3 -0.98 -0.16 -6.25
N ALA A 4 -0.26 0.97 -6.38
CA ALA A 4 0.36 1.62 -5.22
C ALA A 4 -0.65 2.46 -4.39
N LEU A 5 -1.52 3.21 -5.05
CA LEU A 5 -2.58 3.98 -4.40
C LEU A 5 -3.65 3.05 -3.80
N ASP A 6 -4.00 1.98 -4.52
CA ASP A 6 -4.92 0.95 -4.03
C ASP A 6 -4.37 0.26 -2.77
N LYS A 7 -3.05 0.04 -2.69
CA LYS A 7 -2.37 -0.52 -1.51
C LYS A 7 -2.44 0.42 -0.31
N VAL A 8 -2.23 1.72 -0.51
CA VAL A 8 -2.36 2.70 0.59
C VAL A 8 -3.80 2.76 1.10
N ALA A 9 -4.79 2.76 0.21
CA ALA A 9 -6.21 2.74 0.60
C ALA A 9 -6.58 1.47 1.39
N ALA A 10 -6.08 0.30 0.96
CA ALA A 10 -6.30 -0.96 1.66
C ALA A 10 -5.65 -0.96 3.07
N LEU A 11 -4.44 -0.40 3.20
CA LEU A 11 -3.77 -0.25 4.49
C LEU A 11 -4.54 0.69 5.43
N ASP A 12 -5.05 1.82 4.92
CA ASP A 12 -5.83 2.78 5.71
C ASP A 12 -7.14 2.15 6.21
N ALA A 13 -7.83 1.39 5.36
CA ALA A 13 -9.02 0.64 5.75
C ALA A 13 -8.73 -0.38 6.85
N THR A 14 -7.60 -1.08 6.74
CA THR A 14 -7.18 -2.10 7.72
C THR A 14 -6.79 -1.46 9.05
N ILE A 15 -6.05 -0.34 9.05
CA ILE A 15 -5.68 0.40 10.26
C ILE A 15 -6.94 0.89 10.99
N ALA A 16 -7.91 1.45 10.26
CA ALA A 16 -9.17 1.90 10.84
C ALA A 16 -10.00 0.75 11.43
N ALA A 17 -9.92 -0.46 10.85
CA ALA A 17 -10.53 -1.65 11.43
C ALA A 17 -9.84 -2.07 12.74
N VAL A 18 -8.50 -2.06 12.78
CA VAL A 18 -7.73 -2.35 14.00
C VAL A 18 -8.01 -1.32 15.10
N ASP A 19 -8.14 -0.04 14.76
CA ASP A 19 -8.46 1.01 15.73
C ASP A 19 -9.85 0.83 16.35
N ARG A 20 -10.85 0.46 15.54
CA ARG A 20 -12.16 0.09 16.08
C ARG A 20 -12.07 -1.13 17.00
N ALA A 21 -11.32 -2.15 16.57
CA ALA A 21 -11.05 -3.36 17.32
C ALA A 21 -10.22 -3.15 18.60
N MET A 22 -9.66 -1.97 18.86
CA MET A 22 -8.95 -1.70 20.11
C MET A 22 -9.77 -0.89 21.11
N ASN A 23 -10.85 -0.26 20.65
CA ASN A 23 -11.70 0.62 21.45
C ASN A 23 -12.99 -0.05 21.91
N THR A 24 -13.22 -1.31 21.53
CA THR A 24 -14.38 -2.11 21.96
C THR A 24 -13.90 -3.35 22.72
N THR A 25 -14.80 -4.06 23.39
CA THR A 25 -14.52 -5.38 24.00
C THR A 25 -14.91 -6.52 23.07
N GLU A 26 -15.96 -6.30 22.30
CA GLU A 26 -16.48 -7.22 21.29
C GLU A 26 -16.61 -6.50 19.95
N ILE A 27 -16.51 -7.28 18.88
CA ILE A 27 -16.72 -6.83 17.51
C ILE A 27 -17.82 -7.68 16.91
N GLU A 28 -18.90 -7.02 16.48
CA GLU A 28 -19.89 -7.61 15.61
C GLU A 28 -19.55 -7.29 14.15
N GLY A 29 -19.52 -8.31 13.31
CA GLY A 29 -19.12 -8.19 11.92
C GLY A 29 -19.85 -9.15 11.01
N MET A 30 -20.08 -8.71 9.78
CA MET A 30 -20.56 -9.59 8.71
C MET A 30 -19.36 -10.27 8.07
N VAL A 31 -19.30 -11.59 8.16
CA VAL A 31 -18.22 -12.42 7.64
C VAL A 31 -18.69 -13.17 6.40
N SER A 32 -17.82 -13.25 5.38
CA SER A 32 -18.07 -14.07 4.20
C SER A 32 -17.65 -15.52 4.45
N VAL A 33 -18.56 -16.46 4.22
CA VAL A 33 -18.32 -17.91 4.28
C VAL A 33 -18.87 -18.52 3.00
N ASN A 34 -17.98 -19.05 2.15
CA ASN A 34 -18.34 -19.73 0.90
C ASN A 34 -19.36 -18.96 0.03
N SER A 35 -19.15 -17.65 -0.15
CA SER A 35 -20.04 -16.72 -0.90
C SER A 35 -21.38 -16.37 -0.24
N ALA A 36 -21.65 -16.87 0.97
CA ALA A 36 -22.72 -16.39 1.84
C ALA A 36 -22.15 -15.42 2.88
N TYR A 37 -23.02 -14.60 3.46
CA TYR A 37 -22.66 -13.70 4.56
C TYR A 37 -23.35 -14.14 5.84
N MET A 38 -22.61 -14.12 6.94
CA MET A 38 -23.14 -14.41 8.27
C MET A 38 -22.73 -13.33 9.26
N MET A 39 -23.59 -13.07 10.25
CA MET A 39 -23.26 -12.20 11.37
C MET A 39 -22.48 -13.00 12.41
N CYS A 40 -21.35 -12.46 12.86
CA CYS A 40 -20.52 -13.04 13.90
C CYS A 40 -20.21 -11.98 14.96
N SER A 41 -20.17 -12.39 16.22
CA SER A 41 -19.55 -11.63 17.31
C SER A 41 -18.25 -12.31 17.73
N ALA A 42 -17.24 -11.51 18.08
CA ALA A 42 -15.97 -12.01 18.60
C ALA A 42 -15.42 -11.07 19.66
N GLU A 43 -14.88 -11.64 20.73
CA GLU A 43 -14.08 -10.90 21.71
C GLU A 43 -12.76 -10.44 21.09
N ILE A 44 -12.29 -9.28 21.51
CA ILE A 44 -11.01 -8.74 21.07
C ILE A 44 -9.86 -9.52 21.71
N GLY A 45 -9.27 -10.37 20.88
CA GLY A 45 -8.07 -11.13 21.18
C GLY A 45 -6.86 -10.71 20.34
N PRO A 46 -5.74 -11.45 20.42
CA PRO A 46 -4.63 -11.25 19.50
C PRO A 46 -5.09 -11.43 18.05
N LEU A 47 -4.65 -10.53 17.17
CA LEU A 47 -4.97 -10.58 15.75
C LEU A 47 -4.03 -11.54 15.02
N MET A 48 -4.56 -12.18 13.98
CA MET A 48 -3.77 -13.01 13.08
C MET A 48 -3.15 -12.13 11.99
N GLN A 49 -1.82 -12.07 11.94
CA GLN A 49 -1.07 -11.38 10.90
C GLN A 49 -0.47 -12.39 9.91
N TYR A 50 -0.71 -12.18 8.61
CA TYR A 50 -0.06 -12.95 7.54
C TYR A 50 1.39 -12.49 7.33
N LEU A 51 2.32 -13.44 7.21
CA LEU A 51 3.75 -13.17 6.99
C LEU A 51 4.25 -13.52 5.57
N GLY A 52 3.41 -14.16 4.75
CA GLY A 52 3.83 -14.73 3.47
C GLY A 52 3.99 -16.26 3.54
N ALA A 53 4.07 -16.91 2.37
CA ALA A 53 4.31 -18.36 2.23
C ALA A 53 3.37 -19.26 3.07
N GLY A 54 2.15 -18.79 3.34
CA GLY A 54 1.16 -19.54 4.13
C GLY A 54 1.31 -19.40 5.65
N TYR A 55 2.28 -18.63 6.14
CA TYR A 55 2.52 -18.43 7.57
C TYR A 55 1.69 -17.30 8.16
N TYR A 56 1.19 -17.54 9.37
CA TYR A 56 0.45 -16.57 10.17
C TYR A 56 1.00 -16.53 11.59
N VAL A 57 0.94 -15.35 12.22
CA VAL A 57 1.37 -15.13 13.60
C VAL A 57 0.29 -14.40 14.40
N LYS A 58 0.05 -14.84 15.63
CA LYS A 58 -0.81 -14.13 16.59
C LYS A 58 -0.04 -12.96 17.20
N ARG A 59 -0.58 -11.75 17.12
CA ARG A 59 0.06 -10.55 17.71
C ARG A 59 -0.96 -9.65 18.42
N PRO A 60 -0.52 -8.90 19.45
CA PRO A 60 -1.36 -7.86 20.04
C PRO A 60 -1.80 -6.83 18.97
N PRO A 61 -3.05 -6.33 19.01
CA PRO A 61 -3.56 -5.35 18.05
C PRO A 61 -2.64 -4.13 17.87
N MET A 62 -2.11 -3.59 18.97
CA MET A 62 -1.15 -2.48 18.97
C MET A 62 0.08 -2.76 18.09
N LYS A 63 0.62 -3.98 18.15
CA LYS A 63 1.81 -4.34 17.37
C LYS A 63 1.49 -4.45 15.89
N VAL A 64 0.30 -4.97 15.55
CA VAL A 64 -0.19 -5.04 14.17
C VAL A 64 -0.37 -3.64 13.60
N LYS A 65 -0.99 -2.72 14.35
CA LYS A 65 -1.15 -1.32 13.94
C LYS A 65 0.17 -0.66 13.59
N GLN A 66 1.18 -0.74 14.47
CA GLN A 66 2.52 -0.16 14.21
C GLN A 66 3.14 -0.66 12.91
N ILE A 67 2.98 -1.95 12.60
CA ILE A 67 3.52 -2.55 11.38
C ILE A 67 2.76 -2.06 10.15
N LEU A 68 1.43 -1.99 10.22
CA LEU A 68 0.61 -1.46 9.13
C LEU A 68 0.92 0.02 8.87
N GLU A 69 1.14 0.83 9.90
CA GLU A 69 1.55 2.23 9.77
C GLU A 69 2.93 2.37 9.10
N GLN A 70 3.89 1.50 9.48
CA GLN A 70 5.19 1.46 8.83
C GLN A 70 5.07 1.06 7.35
N GLN A 71 4.27 0.03 7.03
CA GLN A 71 4.01 -0.39 5.65
C GLN A 71 3.32 0.71 4.84
N ARG A 72 2.38 1.45 5.46
CA ARG A 72 1.70 2.58 4.85
C ARG A 72 2.67 3.70 4.53
N LYS A 73 3.59 4.02 5.44
CA LYS A 73 4.62 5.04 5.21
C LYS A 73 5.48 4.69 3.99
N VAL A 74 5.98 3.46 3.92
CA VAL A 74 6.76 2.97 2.78
C VAL A 74 5.94 3.00 1.48
N ALA A 75 4.69 2.53 1.52
CA ALA A 75 3.82 2.53 0.34
C ALA A 75 3.48 3.95 -0.17
N LYS A 76 3.37 4.93 0.72
CA LYS A 76 3.22 6.34 0.34
C LYS A 76 4.47 6.90 -0.31
N GLU A 77 5.65 6.63 0.26
CA GLU A 77 6.93 7.02 -0.33
C GLU A 77 7.12 6.42 -1.74
N GLU A 78 6.77 5.13 -1.93
CA GLU A 78 6.76 4.46 -3.23
C GLU A 78 5.79 5.12 -4.24
N ALA A 79 4.58 5.46 -3.78
CA ALA A 79 3.57 6.12 -4.62
C ALA A 79 4.01 7.54 -5.03
N GLU A 80 4.62 8.30 -4.12
CA GLU A 80 5.14 9.65 -4.38
C GLU A 80 6.36 9.63 -5.33
N ALA A 81 7.28 8.68 -5.16
CA ALA A 81 8.42 8.50 -6.06
C ALA A 81 7.96 8.18 -7.51
N THR A 82 6.94 7.34 -7.66
CA THR A 82 6.35 7.01 -8.97
C THR A 82 5.68 8.23 -9.63
N THR A 83 5.12 9.13 -8.83
CA THR A 83 4.46 10.36 -9.32
C THR A 83 5.48 11.42 -9.78
N ARG A 84 6.71 11.41 -9.25
CA ARG A 84 7.79 12.31 -9.71
C ARG A 84 8.33 11.91 -11.08
N VAL A 85 8.54 10.61 -11.33
CA VAL A 85 9.03 10.09 -12.63
C VAL A 85 8.05 10.39 -13.78
N THR A 86 6.75 10.50 -13.50
CA THR A 86 5.73 10.82 -14.53
C THR A 86 5.54 12.32 -14.78
N LYS A 87 6.05 13.20 -13.90
CA LYS A 87 5.97 14.67 -14.09
C LYS A 87 7.15 15.25 -14.87
N ASP A 88 8.28 14.54 -14.97
CA ASP A 88 9.47 14.98 -15.71
C ASP A 88 9.53 14.46 -17.16
N VAL A 89 8.41 13.98 -17.71
CA VAL A 89 8.27 13.78 -19.16
C VAL A 89 7.37 14.89 -19.70
N PRO A 90 7.91 15.94 -20.36
CA PRO A 90 7.06 16.90 -21.02
C PRO A 90 6.30 16.16 -22.13
N SER A 91 4.97 16.14 -22.03
CA SER A 91 4.11 15.66 -23.12
C SER A 91 4.23 16.62 -24.30
N LYS A 92 5.28 16.47 -25.11
CA LYS A 92 5.39 17.19 -26.37
C LYS A 92 4.35 16.57 -27.31
N LYS A 93 3.29 17.33 -27.60
CA LYS A 93 2.38 17.03 -28.71
C LYS A 93 3.24 16.88 -29.97
N MET A 94 3.07 15.77 -30.69
CA MET A 94 3.66 15.58 -32.01
C MET A 94 3.01 16.56 -32.98
N GLU A 95 3.76 17.60 -33.34
CA GLU A 95 3.69 18.21 -34.67
C GLU A 95 5.11 18.09 -35.24
N ASP A 96 5.18 17.77 -36.53
CA ASP A 96 6.38 17.59 -37.34
C ASP A 96 7.53 18.52 -36.89
N ASP A 97 8.70 17.94 -36.62
CA ASP A 97 9.98 18.40 -37.15
C ASP A 97 11.18 17.77 -36.41
N THR A 98 12.06 17.20 -37.24
CA THR A 98 13.50 16.94 -37.10
C THR A 98 14.09 16.73 -35.69
N ILE A 99 14.60 15.53 -35.44
CA ILE A 99 15.41 15.22 -34.25
C ILE A 99 16.89 15.49 -34.60
N GLU A 100 17.48 16.54 -34.03
CA GLU A 100 18.93 16.69 -33.96
C GLU A 100 19.48 15.84 -32.81
N ILE A 101 20.30 14.85 -33.13
CA ILE A 101 21.05 14.05 -32.16
C ILE A 101 22.37 14.79 -31.93
N VAL A 102 22.53 15.43 -30.76
CA VAL A 102 23.81 15.97 -30.33
C VAL A 102 24.55 14.87 -29.56
N GLU A 103 25.48 14.21 -30.23
CA GLU A 103 26.43 13.29 -29.60
C GLU A 103 27.40 14.11 -28.72
N ARG A 104 27.36 13.89 -27.40
CA ARG A 104 28.35 14.45 -26.48
C ARG A 104 29.52 13.47 -26.39
N TYR A 105 30.65 13.82 -26.99
CA TYR A 105 31.92 13.13 -26.74
C TYR A 105 32.35 13.43 -25.31
N ASP A 106 32.42 12.38 -24.47
CA ASP A 106 33.03 12.45 -23.14
C ASP A 106 34.54 12.38 -23.32
N SER A 107 35.19 13.54 -23.44
CA SER A 107 36.65 13.64 -23.38
C SER A 107 37.08 13.62 -21.92
N SER A 108 37.09 12.44 -21.33
CA SER A 108 37.78 12.17 -20.07
C SER A 108 39.08 11.43 -20.36
N ASP A 109 40.08 12.19 -20.80
CA ASP A 109 41.48 11.75 -20.90
C ASP A 109 42.38 12.92 -20.49
N GLU A 110 42.57 13.07 -19.17
CA GLU A 110 43.73 13.72 -18.52
C GLU A 110 44.05 12.99 -17.20
#